data_AF-A0A1Q9Q3X2-F1
#
_entry.id   AF-A0A1Q9Q3X2-F1
#
_cell.length_a   1.000
_cell.length_b   1.000
_cell.length_c   1.000
_cell.angle_alpha   90.00
_cell.angle_beta   90.00
_cell.angle_gamma   90.00
#
_symmetry.space_group_name_H-M   'P 1'
#
loop_
_entity.id
_entity.type
_entity.pdbx_description
1 polymer ?
#
loop_
_entity_poly.entity_id
_entity_poly.type
_entity_poly.pdbx_seq_one_letter_code
_entity_poly.pdbx_strand_id
1 'polypeptide(L)' 'MGYPSGNIRVAVKSLLQQINQLAKELHMPVNLRACGVSKEQFTIVKQHISEAALNDACTKTNPRTPTANEIESIVEKLL' A
#
# COMPACT_ATOMS: atom_id res chain seq x y z
N MET A 1 -27.88 0.71 3.68
CA MET A 1 -26.50 1.17 3.93
C MET A 1 -25.83 1.37 2.59
N GLY A 2 -25.31 2.56 2.33
CA GLY A 2 -24.55 2.89 1.13
C GLY A 2 -23.50 3.91 1.51
N TYR A 3 -22.29 3.75 0.98
CA TYR A 3 -21.21 4.67 1.25
C TYR A 3 -21.39 5.96 0.43
N PRO A 4 -21.02 7.13 0.99
CA PRO A 4 -21.12 8.39 0.28
C PRO A 4 -20.32 8.30 -1.03
N SER A 5 -21.04 8.50 -2.14
CA SER A 5 -20.55 8.32 -3.51
C SER A 5 -21.00 9.46 -4.42
N GLY A 6 -21.20 10.65 -3.85
CA GLY A 6 -21.64 11.85 -4.57
C GLY A 6 -20.68 12.32 -5.66
N ASN A 7 -19.42 11.87 -5.65
CA ASN A 7 -18.48 11.93 -6.78
C ASN A 7 -17.37 10.88 -6.61
N ILE A 8 -16.57 10.66 -7.66
CA ILE A 8 -15.51 9.63 -7.69
C ILE A 8 -14.51 9.81 -6.54
N ARG A 9 -14.08 11.05 -6.25
CA ARG A 9 -13.12 11.31 -5.17
C ARG A 9 -13.68 10.95 -3.80
N VAL A 10 -14.95 11.26 -3.55
CA VAL A 10 -15.63 10.93 -2.30
C VAL A 10 -15.81 9.41 -2.19
N ALA A 11 -16.18 8.73 -3.28
CA ALA A 11 -16.30 7.28 -3.30
C ALA A 11 -14.97 6.58 -2.98
N VAL A 12 -13.87 6.98 -3.61
CA VAL A 12 -12.53 6.43 -3.33
C VAL A 12 -12.12 6.66 -1.88
N LYS A 13 -12.31 7.88 -1.35
CA LYS A 13 -12.02 8.17 0.05
C LYS A 13 -12.88 7.34 0.99
N SER A 14 -14.15 7.16 0.68
CA SER A 14 -15.04 6.35 1.51
C SER A 14 -14.59 4.89 1.54
N LEU A 15 -14.21 4.32 0.40
CA LEU A 15 -13.64 2.96 0.34
C LEU A 15 -12.36 2.84 1.18
N LEU A 16 -11.44 3.80 1.08
CA LEU A 16 -10.23 3.82 1.90
C LEU A 16 -10.54 3.85 3.39
N GLN A 17 -11.56 4.60 3.82
CA GLN A 17 -11.97 4.61 5.23
C GLN A 17 -12.51 3.25 5.68
N GLN A 18 -13.28 2.57 4.85
CA GLN A 18 -13.83 1.25 5.19
C GLN A 18 -12.75 0.17 5.29
N ILE A 19 -11.79 0.16 4.36
CA ILE A 19 -10.65 -0.76 4.41
C ILE A 19 -9.86 -0.54 5.71
N ASN A 20 -9.60 0.71 6.09
CA ASN A 20 -8.91 1.03 7.34
C ASN A 20 -9.73 0.66 8.59
N GLN A 21 -11.05 0.85 8.56
CA GLN A 21 -11.92 0.47 9.67
C GLN A 21 -11.93 -1.05 9.86
N LEU A 22 -12.07 -1.80 8.77
CA LEU A 22 -12.02 -3.27 8.81
C LEU A 22 -10.67 -3.78 9.31
N ALA A 23 -9.56 -3.20 8.83
CA ALA A 23 -8.22 -3.57 9.31
C ALA A 23 -8.07 -3.35 10.83
N LYS A 24 -8.64 -2.27 11.38
CA LYS A 24 -8.65 -2.00 12.83
C LYS A 24 -9.51 -3.00 13.60
N GLU A 25 -10.69 -3.34 13.08
CA GLU A 25 -11.58 -4.34 13.70
C GLU A 25 -10.94 -5.73 13.76
N LEU A 26 -10.11 -6.06 12.76
CA LEU A 26 -9.32 -7.28 12.71
C LEU A 26 -8.00 -7.19 13.49
N HIS A 27 -7.75 -6.09 14.20
CA HIS A 27 -6.50 -5.85 14.94
C HIS A 27 -5.22 -5.98 14.08
N MET A 28 -5.32 -5.65 12.78
CA MET A 28 -4.17 -5.70 11.88
C MET A 28 -3.22 -4.53 12.12
N PRO A 29 -1.89 -4.75 12.02
CA PRO A 29 -0.91 -3.67 12.10
C PRO A 29 -1.08 -2.70 10.91
N VAL A 30 -1.04 -1.40 11.20
CA VAL A 30 -1.25 -0.33 10.21
C VAL A 30 -0.03 -0.07 9.31
N ASN A 31 1.16 -0.49 9.73
CA ASN A 31 2.41 -0.31 8.99
C ASN A 31 3.43 -1.40 9.35
N LEU A 32 4.51 -1.46 8.56
CA LEU A 32 5.60 -2.42 8.79
C LEU A 32 6.30 -2.17 10.13
N ARG A 33 6.32 -0.92 10.62
CA ARG A 33 6.87 -0.59 11.94
C ARG A 33 6.07 -1.23 13.08
N ALA A 34 4.74 -1.26 12.98
CA ALA A 34 3.87 -1.94 13.93
C ALA A 34 4.02 -3.47 13.87
N CYS A 35 4.55 -4.00 12.77
CA CYS A 35 4.97 -5.39 12.63
C CYS A 35 6.38 -5.67 13.21
N GLY A 36 7.07 -4.66 13.74
CA GLY A 36 8.41 -4.80 14.32
C GLY A 36 9.57 -4.60 13.34
N VAL A 37 9.32 -4.11 12.12
CA VAL A 37 10.38 -3.82 11.14
C VAL A 37 11.09 -2.51 11.50
N SER A 38 12.39 -2.58 11.71
CA SER A 38 13.24 -1.41 11.94
C SER A 38 13.50 -0.65 10.64
N LYS A 39 13.63 0.68 10.74
CA LYS A 39 13.94 1.55 9.58
C LYS A 39 15.23 1.16 8.88
N GLU A 40 16.22 0.69 9.62
CA GLU A 40 17.51 0.23 9.09
C GLU A 40 17.34 -1.03 8.22
N GLN A 41 16.65 -2.05 8.73
CA GLN A 41 16.33 -3.28 7.97
C GLN A 41 15.50 -2.95 6.73
N PHE A 42 14.50 -2.08 6.87
CA PHE A 42 13.69 -1.64 5.75
C PHE A 42 14.53 -0.93 4.69
N THR A 43 15.45 -0.05 5.06
CA THR A 43 16.28 0.69 4.10
C THR A 43 17.20 -0.23 3.30
N ILE A 44 17.69 -1.31 3.92
CA ILE A 44 18.50 -2.33 3.24
C ILE A 44 17.65 -3.14 2.25
N VAL A 45 16.42 -3.50 2.65
CA VAL A 45 15.57 -4.43 1.89
C VAL A 45 14.67 -3.70 0.88
N LYS A 46 14.46 -2.38 1.00
CA LYS A 46 13.55 -1.61 0.14
C LYS A 46 13.87 -1.71 -1.36
N GLN A 47 15.16 -1.68 -1.71
CA GLN A 47 15.60 -1.73 -3.11
C GLN A 47 15.25 -3.09 -3.69
N HIS A 48 15.61 -4.15 -2.96
CA HIS A 48 15.29 -5.53 -3.32
C HIS A 48 13.78 -5.77 -3.45
N ILE A 49 12.96 -5.25 -2.52
CA ILE A 49 11.48 -5.33 -2.61
C ILE A 49 10.97 -4.63 -3.86
N SER A 50 11.51 -3.46 -4.18
CA SER A 50 11.05 -2.65 -5.31
C SER A 50 11.39 -3.31 -6.65
N GLU A 51 12.60 -3.87 -6.77
CA GLU A 51 13.01 -4.65 -7.94
C GLU A 51 12.21 -5.96 -8.08
N ALA A 52 11.96 -6.66 -6.97
CA ALA A 52 11.13 -7.87 -6.97
C ALA A 52 9.69 -7.54 -7.40
N ALA A 53 9.10 -6.46 -6.87
CA ALA A 53 7.76 -6.02 -7.24
C ALA A 53 7.66 -5.61 -8.72
N LEU A 54 8.70 -5.01 -9.29
CA LEU A 54 8.72 -4.67 -10.72
C LEU A 54 8.73 -5.90 -11.63
N ASN A 55 9.44 -6.95 -11.23
CA ASN A 55 9.55 -8.20 -11.99
C ASN A 55 8.40 -9.17 -11.73
N ASP A 56 7.53 -8.88 -10.75
CA ASP A 56 6.39 -9.71 -10.42
C ASP A 56 5.37 -9.77 -11.58
N ALA A 57 4.85 -10.97 -11.85
CA ALA A 57 3.90 -11.18 -12.94
C ALA A 57 2.59 -10.40 -12.73
N CYS A 58 2.19 -10.14 -11.48
CA CYS A 58 0.97 -9.40 -11.16
C CYS A 58 1.10 -7.92 -11.57
N THR A 59 2.30 -7.35 -11.46
CA THR A 59 2.59 -5.95 -11.84
C THR A 59 2.32 -5.67 -13.32
N LYS A 60 2.50 -6.68 -14.19
CA LYS A 60 2.18 -6.58 -15.63
C LYS A 60 0.68 -6.39 -15.90
N THR A 61 -0.17 -6.86 -15.00
CA THR A 61 -1.64 -6.74 -15.12
C THR A 61 -2.21 -5.52 -14.40
N ASN A 62 -1.36 -4.74 -13.73
CA ASN A 62 -1.81 -3.54 -13.03
C ASN A 62 -2.30 -2.48 -14.05
N PRO A 63 -3.47 -1.84 -13.86
CA PRO A 63 -4.04 -0.89 -14.82
C PRO A 63 -3.16 0.35 -15.07
N ARG A 64 -2.18 0.60 -14.19
CA ARG A 64 -1.12 1.59 -14.39
C ARG A 64 0.23 0.89 -14.39
N THR A 65 0.99 0.96 -15.48
CA THR A 65 2.37 0.47 -15.52
C THR A 65 3.23 1.32 -14.57
N PRO A 66 3.72 0.76 -13.46
CA PRO A 66 4.52 1.53 -12.52
C PRO A 66 5.98 1.62 -12.98
N THR A 67 6.64 2.71 -12.65
CA THR A 67 8.10 2.83 -12.74
C THR A 67 8.77 2.42 -11.42
N ALA A 68 10.06 2.05 -11.46
CA ALA A 68 10.80 1.65 -10.26
C ALA A 68 10.72 2.71 -9.13
N ASN A 69 10.85 3.99 -9.49
CA ASN A 69 10.79 5.10 -8.55
C ASN A 69 9.39 5.28 -7.92
N GLU A 70 8.32 4.96 -8.66
CA GLU A 70 6.96 4.98 -8.13
C GLU A 70 6.71 3.83 -7.15
N ILE A 71 7.27 2.65 -7.41
CA ILE A 71 7.22 1.52 -6.49
C ILE A 71 8.00 1.85 -5.22
N GLU A 72 9.22 2.36 -5.34
CA GLU A 72 10.03 2.79 -4.18
C GLU A 72 9.28 3.83 -3.33
N SER A 73 8.61 4.80 -3.98
CA SER A 73 7.80 5.82 -3.30
C SER A 73 6.57 5.24 -2.58
N ILE A 74 6.00 4.14 -3.08
CA ILE A 74 4.90 3.42 -2.40
C ILE A 74 5.46 2.62 -1.24
N VAL A 75 6.55 1.88 -1.45
CA VAL A 75 7.21 1.07 -0.43
C VAL A 75 7.62 1.98 0.75
N GLU A 76 8.19 3.14 0.50
CA GLU A 76 8.57 4.12 1.53
C GLU A 76 7.39 4.55 2.43
N LYS A 77 6.16 4.58 1.90
CA LYS A 77 4.95 4.92 2.68
C LYS A 77 4.44 3.77 3.56
N LEU A 78 5.01 2.57 3.46
CA LEU A 78 4.61 1.40 4.24
C LEU A 78 5.28 1.33 5.62
N LEU A 79 6.33 2.13 5.85
CA LEU A 79 7.04 2.22 7.12
C LEU A 79 6.33 3.18 8.09
#